data_AF-A0A2V6GE06-F1
#
_entry.id   AF-A0A2V6GE06-F1
#
_cell.length_a   1.000
_cell.length_b   1.000
_cell.length_c   1.000
_cell.angle_alpha   90.00
_cell.angle_beta   90.00
_cell.angle_gamma   90.00
#
_symmetry.space_group_name_H-M   'P 1'
#
loop_
_entity.id
_entity.type
_entity.pdbx_description
1 polymer ?
#
loop_
_entity_poly.entity_id
_entity_poly.type
_entity_poly.pdbx_seq_one_letter_code
_entity_poly.pdbx_strand_id
1 'polypeptide(L)'
;MERIWKYNPKIKLLIILRNPADRAFAHWNMQRFKGREPLDFLDAVKEEKHRASEIAPLQSRRFSYVDRGFYAEQLERAFKFFPREQVKIVKFEEFRDKKAETLDAIFRFLGVQPLVSSRDKDRNVVPYEREMTQEERKHLCEIFAKDIANLERMLGWDCSDWKT
;
A
#
# COMPACT_ATOMS: atom_id res chain seq x y z
N MET A 1 13.60 7.67 4.79
CA MET A 1 14.19 7.89 3.44
C MET A 1 15.64 8.29 3.53
N GLU A 2 15.98 9.30 4.33
CA GLU A 2 17.38 9.77 4.54
C GLU A 2 18.41 8.66 4.76
N ARG A 3 18.16 7.68 5.64
CA ARG A 3 19.09 6.57 5.89
C ARG A 3 19.39 5.73 4.63
N ILE A 4 18.36 5.47 3.80
CA ILE A 4 18.50 4.74 2.54
C ILE A 4 19.32 5.57 1.55
N TRP A 5 19.03 6.87 1.48
CA TRP A 5 19.74 7.80 0.61
C TRP A 5 21.21 7.95 1.00
N LYS A 6 21.53 8.08 2.29
CA LYS A 6 22.92 8.11 2.81
C LYS A 6 23.67 6.82 2.50
N TYR A 7 22.99 5.68 2.51
CA TYR A 7 23.58 4.39 2.18
C TYR A 7 23.91 4.27 0.68
N ASN A 8 22.95 4.61 -0.19
CA ASN A 8 23.16 4.63 -1.63
C ASN A 8 22.21 5.65 -2.29
N PRO A 9 22.72 6.84 -2.67
CA PRO A 9 21.88 7.86 -3.29
C PRO A 9 21.43 7.49 -4.71
N LYS A 10 22.09 6.51 -5.37
CA LYS A 10 21.76 6.03 -6.71
C LYS A 10 20.79 4.84 -6.73
N ILE A 11 20.29 4.41 -5.57
CA ILE A 11 19.38 3.26 -5.48
C ILE A 11 18.06 3.55 -6.22
N LYS A 12 17.50 2.53 -6.87
CA LYS A 12 16.15 2.59 -7.45
C LYS A 12 15.14 2.07 -6.43
N LEU A 13 14.02 2.78 -6.29
CA LEU A 13 12.89 2.39 -5.45
C LEU A 13 11.75 1.89 -6.34
N LEU A 14 11.26 0.69 -6.07
CA LEU A 14 10.04 0.15 -6.65
C LEU A 14 8.97 0.07 -5.56
N ILE A 15 7.85 0.75 -5.77
CA ILE A 15 6.76 0.86 -4.79
C ILE A 15 5.47 0.37 -5.46
N ILE A 16 4.78 -0.58 -4.83
CA ILE A 16 3.47 -1.07 -5.29
C ILE A 16 2.41 -0.53 -4.34
N LEU A 17 1.41 0.15 -4.88
CA LEU A 17 0.28 0.70 -4.13
C LEU A 17 -0.99 -0.06 -4.51
N ARG A 18 -1.79 -0.41 -3.51
CA ARG A 18 -3.12 -1.04 -3.66
C ARG A 18 -4.18 -0.08 -3.12
N ASN A 19 -5.43 -0.22 -3.57
CA ASN A 19 -6.57 0.42 -2.92
C ASN A 19 -6.39 0.40 -1.38
N PRO A 20 -6.33 1.58 -0.72
CA PRO A 20 -5.95 1.68 0.69
C PRO A 20 -6.99 1.04 1.63
N ALA A 21 -8.28 1.04 1.26
CA ALA A 21 -9.33 0.36 2.01
C ALA A 21 -9.14 -1.17 1.96
N ASP A 22 -8.94 -1.71 0.76
CA ASP A 22 -8.68 -3.15 0.59
C ASP A 22 -7.39 -3.59 1.28
N ARG A 23 -6.35 -2.74 1.26
CA ARG A 23 -5.10 -2.98 1.98
C ARG A 23 -5.31 -3.02 3.49
N ALA A 24 -6.11 -2.10 4.03
CA ALA A 24 -6.43 -2.06 5.46
C ALA A 24 -7.16 -3.34 5.89
N PHE A 25 -8.18 -3.74 5.14
CA PHE A 25 -8.97 -4.95 5.44
C PHE A 25 -8.16 -6.23 5.27
N ALA A 26 -7.31 -6.33 4.24
CA ALA A 26 -6.38 -7.44 4.09
C ALA A 26 -5.40 -7.54 5.27
N HIS A 27 -4.92 -6.39 5.77
CA HIS A 27 -4.05 -6.37 6.93
C HIS A 27 -4.77 -6.79 8.22
N TRP A 28 -6.01 -6.36 8.42
CA TRP A 28 -6.85 -6.80 9.53
C TRP A 28 -7.10 -8.31 9.50
N ASN A 29 -7.53 -8.86 8.35
CA ASN A 29 -7.73 -10.31 8.17
C ASN A 29 -6.45 -11.11 8.48
N MET A 30 -5.28 -10.61 8.06
CA MET A 30 -3.99 -11.24 8.37
C MET A 30 -3.70 -11.26 9.89
N GLN A 31 -4.11 -10.25 10.66
CA GLN A 31 -3.94 -10.26 12.12
C GLN A 31 -4.99 -11.13 12.81
N ARG A 32 -6.23 -11.18 12.31
CA ARG A 32 -7.28 -12.11 12.76
C ARG A 32 -6.85 -13.56 12.58
N PHE A 33 -6.39 -13.92 11.38
CA PHE A 33 -5.88 -15.27 11.07
C PHE A 33 -4.69 -15.69 11.95
N LYS A 34 -3.90 -14.72 12.44
CA LYS A 34 -2.79 -14.96 13.37
C LYS A 34 -3.21 -14.97 14.84
N GLY A 35 -4.50 -14.83 15.14
CA GLY A 35 -5.04 -14.78 16.51
C GLY A 35 -4.62 -13.53 17.30
N ARG A 36 -4.32 -12.41 16.62
CA ARG A 36 -3.75 -11.20 17.24
C ARG A 36 -4.70 -10.02 17.36
N GLU A 37 -5.71 -9.97 16.51
CA GLU A 37 -6.70 -8.90 16.54
C GLU A 37 -8.00 -9.47 17.13
N PRO A 38 -8.40 -9.08 18.34
CA PRO A 38 -9.68 -9.51 18.89
C PRO A 38 -10.87 -8.72 18.34
N LEU A 39 -10.65 -7.48 17.86
CA LEU A 39 -11.73 -6.57 17.46
C LEU A 39 -12.22 -6.84 16.03
N ASP A 40 -13.49 -6.49 15.80
CA ASP A 40 -14.02 -6.38 14.44
C ASP A 40 -13.39 -5.18 13.69
N PHE A 41 -13.51 -5.15 12.37
CA PHE A 41 -12.70 -4.29 11.52
C PHE A 41 -12.83 -2.79 11.85
N LEU A 42 -14.04 -2.23 11.96
CA LEU A 42 -14.19 -0.80 12.28
C LEU A 42 -13.74 -0.46 13.70
N ASP A 43 -13.94 -1.36 14.65
CA ASP A 43 -13.50 -1.15 16.02
C ASP A 43 -11.96 -1.18 16.09
N ALA A 44 -11.31 -2.09 15.35
CA ALA A 44 -9.87 -2.12 15.19
C ALA A 44 -9.32 -0.84 14.54
N VAL A 45 -10.03 -0.29 13.53
CA VAL A 45 -9.68 0.98 12.88
C VAL A 45 -9.80 2.17 13.83
N LYS A 46 -10.86 2.23 14.66
CA LYS A 46 -11.03 3.28 15.67
C LYS A 46 -9.96 3.21 16.75
N GLU A 47 -9.66 1.99 17.19
CA GLU A 47 -8.68 1.70 18.25
C GLU A 47 -7.23 1.95 17.79
N GLU A 48 -6.95 1.95 16.48
CA GLU A 48 -5.61 2.17 15.93
C GLU A 48 -4.95 3.44 16.47
N LYS A 49 -5.68 4.56 16.56
CA LYS A 49 -5.14 5.83 17.07
C LYS A 49 -4.73 5.75 18.53
N HIS A 50 -5.52 5.06 19.35
CA HIS A 50 -5.22 4.85 20.75
C HIS A 50 -3.99 3.93 20.90
N ARG A 51 -3.95 2.80 20.19
CA ARG A 51 -2.77 1.90 20.17
C ARG A 51 -1.51 2.59 19.65
N ALA A 52 -1.63 3.51 18.70
CA ALA A 52 -0.51 4.25 18.15
C ALA A 52 0.08 5.26 19.15
N SER A 53 -0.76 5.90 19.99
CA SER A 53 -0.27 6.88 20.97
C SER A 53 0.51 6.21 22.11
N GLU A 54 0.14 4.99 22.52
CA GLU A 54 0.82 4.25 23.60
C GLU A 54 2.28 3.89 23.26
N ILE A 55 2.59 3.75 21.98
CA ILE A 55 3.93 3.35 21.51
C ILE A 55 4.68 4.49 20.82
N ALA A 56 4.11 5.70 20.82
CA ALA A 56 4.72 6.86 20.19
C ALA A 56 6.14 7.11 20.77
N PRO A 57 7.13 7.48 19.93
CA PRO A 57 7.04 7.84 18.52
C PRO A 57 7.17 6.64 17.54
N LEU A 58 7.14 5.40 18.03
CA LEU A 58 7.21 4.21 17.18
C LEU A 58 5.86 3.97 16.48
N GLN A 59 5.90 3.38 15.29
CA GLN A 59 4.68 2.98 14.56
C GLN A 59 4.46 1.47 14.68
N SER A 60 3.22 1.07 15.01
CA SER A 60 2.86 -0.34 15.15
C SER A 60 2.91 -1.03 13.80
N ARG A 61 3.82 -1.98 13.63
CA ARG A 61 3.80 -2.84 12.44
C ARG A 61 2.58 -3.77 12.37
N ARG A 62 1.90 -3.98 13.51
CA ARG A 62 0.82 -4.97 13.65
C ARG A 62 -0.55 -4.37 13.46
N PHE A 63 -0.77 -3.17 13.98
CA PHE A 63 -2.11 -2.57 14.11
C PHE A 63 -2.26 -1.25 13.37
N SER A 64 -1.30 -0.85 12.52
CA SER A 64 -1.47 0.29 11.62
C SER A 64 -2.23 -0.13 10.36
N TYR A 65 -3.55 -0.19 10.45
CA TYR A 65 -4.47 -0.54 9.38
C TYR A 65 -4.74 0.63 8.45
N VAL A 66 -4.92 1.84 8.96
CA VAL A 66 -5.23 3.06 8.21
C VAL A 66 -3.97 3.86 7.91
N ASP A 67 -3.10 4.09 8.89
CA ASP A 67 -1.97 5.02 8.76
C ASP A 67 -1.05 4.68 7.57
N ARG A 68 -0.86 3.38 7.32
CA ARG A 68 -0.03 2.90 6.21
C ARG A 68 -0.67 3.06 4.83
N GLY A 69 -1.94 3.46 4.78
CA GLY A 69 -2.73 3.72 3.58
C GLY A 69 -2.64 5.16 3.07
N PHE A 70 -2.09 6.09 3.85
CA PHE A 70 -1.84 7.46 3.40
C PHE A 70 -0.57 7.51 2.56
N TYR A 71 -0.70 7.30 1.26
CA TYR A 71 0.42 7.13 0.35
C TYR A 71 1.02 8.46 -0.09
N ALA A 72 0.23 9.53 -0.23
CA ALA A 72 0.72 10.78 -0.77
C ALA A 72 1.86 11.35 0.09
N GLU A 73 1.66 11.43 1.41
CA GLU A 73 2.69 11.92 2.34
C GLU A 73 3.94 11.01 2.36
N GLN A 74 3.74 9.69 2.24
CA GLN A 74 4.84 8.73 2.15
C GLN A 74 5.69 8.94 0.90
N LEU A 75 5.05 9.20 -0.23
CA LEU A 75 5.73 9.46 -1.51
C LEU A 75 6.41 10.84 -1.53
N GLU A 76 5.79 11.87 -0.96
CA GLU A 76 6.45 13.18 -0.80
C GLU A 76 7.76 13.05 -0.03
N ARG A 77 7.77 12.25 1.05
CA ARG A 77 9.00 11.95 1.79
C ARG A 77 10.03 11.19 0.95
N ALA A 78 9.62 10.34 0.02
CA ALA A 78 10.55 9.68 -0.90
C ALA A 78 11.14 10.68 -1.91
N PHE A 79 10.29 11.51 -2.52
CA PHE A 79 10.68 12.49 -3.53
C PHE A 79 11.57 13.63 -3.00
N LYS A 80 11.58 13.86 -1.67
CA LYS A 80 12.56 14.76 -1.03
C LYS A 80 14.01 14.27 -1.15
N PHE A 81 14.24 12.97 -1.32
CA PHE A 81 15.59 12.37 -1.35
C PHE A 81 15.92 11.73 -2.69
N PHE A 82 14.94 11.20 -3.39
CA PHE A 82 15.12 10.48 -4.65
C PHE A 82 14.39 11.20 -5.78
N PRO A 83 15.07 11.51 -6.89
CA PRO A 83 14.43 12.11 -8.06
C PRO A 83 13.41 11.12 -8.68
N ARG A 84 12.47 11.64 -9.48
CA ARG A 84 11.34 10.84 -9.99
C ARG A 84 11.79 9.64 -10.81
N GLU A 85 12.90 9.75 -11.52
CA GLU A 85 13.48 8.71 -12.36
C GLU A 85 14.04 7.53 -11.55
N GLN A 86 14.28 7.72 -10.24
CA GLN A 86 14.71 6.66 -9.33
C GLN A 86 13.54 5.99 -8.58
N VAL A 87 12.30 6.44 -8.77
CA VAL A 87 11.13 5.92 -8.04
C VAL A 87 10.07 5.45 -9.03
N LYS A 88 9.96 4.14 -9.21
CA LYS A 88 8.88 3.52 -9.98
C LYS A 88 7.74 3.16 -9.05
N ILE A 89 6.58 3.74 -9.32
CA ILE A 89 5.34 3.44 -8.60
C ILE A 89 4.45 2.61 -9.54
N VAL A 90 3.87 1.54 -9.00
CA VAL A 90 3.05 0.57 -9.72
C VAL A 90 1.72 0.42 -9.01
N LYS A 91 0.63 0.48 -9.77
CA LYS A 91 -0.72 0.22 -9.24
C LYS A 91 -0.92 -1.29 -9.15
N PHE A 92 -1.36 -1.77 -8.00
CA PHE A 92 -1.50 -3.21 -7.72
C PHE A 92 -2.48 -3.87 -8.70
N GLU A 93 -3.56 -3.18 -9.02
CA GLU A 93 -4.57 -3.64 -9.97
C GLU A 93 -3.96 -3.83 -11.38
N GLU A 94 -3.07 -2.93 -11.83
CA GLU A 94 -2.32 -3.12 -13.09
C GLU A 94 -1.35 -4.29 -13.00
N PHE A 95 -0.65 -4.45 -11.87
CA PHE A 95 0.26 -5.58 -11.67
C PHE A 95 -0.48 -6.93 -11.71
N ARG A 96 -1.73 -6.96 -11.23
CA ARG A 96 -2.61 -8.14 -11.26
C ARG A 96 -3.17 -8.38 -12.66
N ASP A 97 -3.75 -7.36 -13.29
CA ASP A 97 -4.58 -7.49 -14.49
C ASP A 97 -3.77 -7.37 -15.80
N LYS A 98 -2.66 -6.62 -15.78
CA LYS A 98 -1.76 -6.34 -16.90
C LYS A 98 -0.33 -6.73 -16.54
N LYS A 99 -0.19 -7.97 -16.09
CA LYS A 99 1.02 -8.44 -15.42
C LYS A 99 2.27 -8.42 -16.31
N ALA A 100 2.14 -8.88 -17.55
CA ALA A 100 3.27 -8.95 -18.49
C ALA A 100 3.80 -7.55 -18.80
N GLU A 101 2.91 -6.62 -19.11
CA GLU A 101 3.22 -5.22 -19.40
C GLU A 101 3.84 -4.52 -18.19
N THR A 102 3.28 -4.77 -17.00
CA THR A 102 3.78 -4.18 -15.75
C THR A 102 5.17 -4.72 -15.42
N LEU A 103 5.41 -6.03 -15.56
CA LEU A 103 6.72 -6.64 -15.34
C LEU A 103 7.76 -6.11 -16.33
N ASP A 104 7.42 -5.99 -17.61
CA ASP A 104 8.31 -5.40 -18.62
C ASP A 104 8.67 -3.94 -18.28
N ALA A 105 7.70 -3.13 -17.84
CA ALA A 105 7.95 -1.78 -17.37
C ALA A 105 8.88 -1.74 -16.14
N ILE A 106 8.74 -2.70 -15.21
CA ILE A 106 9.63 -2.83 -14.04
C ILE A 106 11.04 -3.23 -14.49
N PHE A 107 11.18 -4.21 -15.40
CA PHE A 107 12.50 -4.64 -15.88
C PHE A 107 13.25 -3.53 -16.62
N ARG A 108 12.56 -2.79 -17.49
CA ARG A 108 13.11 -1.59 -18.14
C ARG A 108 13.53 -0.53 -17.13
N PHE A 109 12.69 -0.26 -16.12
CA PHE A 109 13.04 0.66 -15.04
C PHE A 109 14.29 0.20 -14.30
N LEU A 110 14.42 -1.09 -13.99
CA LEU A 110 15.60 -1.63 -13.31
C LEU A 110 16.84 -1.67 -14.22
N GLY A 111 16.66 -1.72 -15.54
CA GLY A 111 17.73 -1.84 -16.53
C GLY A 111 18.19 -3.28 -16.71
N VAL A 112 17.29 -4.25 -16.58
CA VAL A 112 17.56 -5.69 -16.72
C VAL A 112 16.73 -6.30 -17.84
N GLN A 113 17.17 -7.44 -18.36
CA GLN A 113 16.43 -8.16 -19.39
C GLN A 113 15.14 -8.77 -18.83
N PRO A 114 14.02 -8.78 -19.59
CA PRO A 114 12.78 -9.41 -19.16
C PRO A 114 12.95 -10.91 -18.90
N LEU A 115 12.17 -11.45 -17.97
CA LEU A 115 12.10 -12.89 -17.76
C LEU A 115 11.34 -13.57 -18.91
N VAL A 116 11.91 -14.65 -19.44
CA VAL A 116 11.33 -15.46 -20.53
C VAL A 116 10.13 -16.28 -20.04
N SER A 117 10.06 -16.61 -18.76
CA SER A 117 8.88 -17.23 -18.14
C SER A 117 8.77 -16.87 -16.67
N SER A 118 7.54 -16.72 -16.19
CA SER A 118 7.24 -16.60 -14.76
C SER A 118 6.27 -17.70 -14.37
N ARG A 119 6.51 -18.34 -13.22
CA ARG A 119 5.58 -19.30 -12.65
C ARG A 119 4.68 -18.56 -11.67
N ASP A 120 3.40 -18.55 -11.98
CA ASP A 120 2.40 -17.90 -11.15
C ASP A 120 1.89 -18.89 -10.12
N LYS A 121 2.25 -18.62 -8.87
CA LYS A 121 1.68 -19.31 -7.74
C LYS A 121 1.40 -18.30 -6.65
N ASP A 122 0.12 -18.13 -6.34
CA ASP A 122 -0.28 -17.37 -5.18
C ASP A 122 0.29 -18.03 -3.92
N ARG A 123 0.95 -17.20 -3.10
CA ARG A 123 1.50 -17.60 -1.80
C ARG A 123 1.02 -16.60 -0.76
N ASN A 124 0.87 -17.09 0.48
CA ASN A 124 0.43 -16.28 1.62
C ASN A 124 -0.98 -15.69 1.47
N VAL A 125 -1.88 -16.42 0.79
CA VAL A 125 -3.31 -16.08 0.74
C VAL A 125 -3.93 -16.44 2.09
N VAL A 126 -4.48 -15.44 2.76
CA VAL A 126 -5.25 -15.63 4.00
C VAL A 126 -6.72 -15.81 3.62
N PRO A 127 -7.38 -16.90 4.06
CA PRO A 127 -8.82 -17.01 3.88
C PRO A 127 -9.51 -15.92 4.71
N TYR A 128 -10.44 -15.19 4.10
CA TYR A 128 -11.22 -14.18 4.81
C TYR A 128 -12.46 -14.85 5.38
N GLU A 129 -12.74 -14.60 6.65
CA GLU A 129 -13.97 -15.10 7.31
C GLU A 129 -15.22 -14.42 6.72
N ARG A 130 -15.07 -13.17 6.27
CA ARG A 130 -16.12 -12.38 5.63
C ARG A 130 -15.55 -11.36 4.66
N GLU A 131 -16.43 -10.84 3.81
CA GLU A 131 -16.14 -9.66 3.00
C GLU A 131 -16.28 -8.37 3.82
N MET A 132 -15.65 -7.30 3.33
CA MET A 132 -15.82 -5.96 3.86
C MET A 132 -17.24 -5.48 3.52
N THR A 133 -17.95 -4.94 4.50
CA THR A 133 -19.31 -4.42 4.26
C THR A 133 -19.26 -3.11 3.46
N GLN A 134 -20.39 -2.73 2.86
CA GLN A 134 -20.48 -1.43 2.14
C GLN A 134 -20.28 -0.24 3.09
N GLU A 135 -20.76 -0.34 4.32
CA GLU A 135 -20.57 0.71 5.34
C GLU A 135 -19.09 0.86 5.70
N GLU A 136 -18.39 -0.25 5.90
CA GLU A 136 -16.94 -0.26 6.15
C GLU A 136 -16.17 0.36 5.00
N ARG A 137 -16.47 -0.07 3.77
CA ARG A 137 -15.86 0.46 2.55
C ARG A 137 -16.05 1.97 2.45
N LYS A 138 -17.29 2.43 2.59
CA LYS A 138 -17.62 3.86 2.55
C LYS A 138 -16.83 4.64 3.60
N HIS A 139 -16.76 4.13 4.84
CA HIS A 139 -16.02 4.77 5.92
C HIS A 139 -14.53 4.92 5.59
N LEU A 140 -13.88 3.88 5.07
CA LEU A 140 -12.47 3.96 4.68
C LEU A 140 -12.25 4.86 3.46
N CYS A 141 -13.15 4.83 2.46
CA CYS A 141 -13.09 5.73 1.32
C CYS A 141 -13.15 7.20 1.76
N GLU A 142 -14.01 7.54 2.72
CA GLU A 142 -14.08 8.89 3.30
C GLU A 142 -12.77 9.28 4.00
N ILE A 143 -12.16 8.36 4.76
CA ILE A 143 -10.87 8.58 5.43
C ILE A 143 -9.75 8.88 4.41
N PHE A 144 -9.71 8.13 3.30
CA PHE A 144 -8.63 8.26 2.31
C PHE A 144 -8.91 9.28 1.20
N ALA A 145 -10.11 9.84 1.10
CA ALA A 145 -10.55 10.68 -0.04
C ALA A 145 -9.56 11.80 -0.39
N LYS A 146 -9.08 12.53 0.62
CA LYS A 146 -8.10 13.62 0.43
C LYS A 146 -6.74 13.10 -0.03
N ASP A 147 -6.28 11.98 0.51
CA ASP A 147 -4.99 11.39 0.15
C ASP A 147 -5.01 10.81 -1.27
N ILE A 148 -6.10 10.14 -1.64
CA ILE A 148 -6.32 9.64 -3.01
C ILE A 148 -6.31 10.80 -4.01
N ALA A 149 -7.02 11.89 -3.74
CA ALA A 149 -7.00 13.07 -4.60
C ALA A 149 -5.60 13.71 -4.74
N ASN A 150 -4.81 13.68 -3.67
CA ASN A 150 -3.41 14.13 -3.72
C ASN A 150 -2.54 13.18 -4.54
N LEU A 151 -2.76 11.87 -4.42
CA LEU A 151 -2.05 10.84 -5.18
C LEU A 151 -2.33 10.97 -6.69
N GLU A 152 -3.59 11.15 -7.07
CA GLU A 152 -4.01 11.39 -8.45
C GLU A 152 -3.29 12.61 -9.03
N ARG A 153 -3.25 13.74 -8.29
CA ARG A 153 -2.52 14.93 -8.71
C ARG A 153 -1.00 14.70 -8.83
N MET A 154 -0.43 13.92 -7.92
CA MET A 154 1.01 13.69 -7.84
C MET A 154 1.53 12.74 -8.94
N LEU A 155 0.72 11.76 -9.31
CA LEU A 155 1.09 10.66 -10.21
C LEU A 155 0.39 10.72 -11.57
N GLY A 156 -0.66 11.52 -11.73
CA GLY A 156 -1.50 11.54 -12.92
C GLY A 156 -2.32 10.27 -13.11
N TRP A 157 -2.55 9.51 -12.03
CA TRP A 157 -3.32 8.27 -12.05
C TRP A 157 -4.83 8.53 -12.03
N ASP A 158 -5.58 7.61 -12.64
CA ASP A 158 -7.00 7.45 -12.35
C ASP A 158 -7.16 6.46 -11.18
N CYS A 159 -7.71 6.94 -10.06
CA CYS A 159 -8.01 6.14 -8.87
C CYS A 159 -9.51 6.12 -8.57
N SER A 160 -10.37 6.23 -9.59
CA SER A 160 -11.82 6.17 -9.44
C SER A 160 -12.29 4.85 -8.80
N ASP A 161 -11.62 3.74 -9.14
CA ASP A 161 -11.80 2.41 -8.55
C ASP A 161 -11.43 2.33 -7.05
N TRP A 162 -10.69 3.31 -6.53
CA TRP A 162 -10.33 3.38 -5.11
C TRP A 162 -11.32 4.19 -4.27
N LYS A 163 -12.28 4.86 -4.92
CA LYS A 163 -13.26 5.74 -4.27
C LYS A 163 -14.63 5.08 -4.07
N THR A 164 -14.76 3.82 -4.49
CA THR A 164 -16.01 3.05 -4.53
C THR A 164 -15.97 1.82 -3.64
#